data_AF-A0A4Y2VYF4-F1
#
_entry.id   AF-A0A4Y2VYF4-F1
#
_cell.length_a   1.000
_cell.length_b   1.000
_cell.length_c   1.000
_cell.angle_alpha   90.00
_cell.angle_beta   90.00
_cell.angle_gamma   90.00
#
_symmetry.space_group_name_H-M   'P 1'
#
loop_
_entity.id
_entity.type
_entity.pdbx_description
1 polymer ?
#
loop_
_entity_poly.entity_id
_entity_poly.type
_entity_poly.pdbx_seq_one_letter_code
_entity_poly.pdbx_strand_id
1 'polypeptide(L)'
;RTDVYEEHGTGRPSVISDALLRRTEEAIQANRRLTLRELHKIIPRVSMKTLHECVTVTLGYRKLCARWVPKMLTEEQKKEKDGILTRLTHTLC
;
A
#
# COMPACT_ATOMS: atom_id res chain seq x y z
N ARG A 1 1.87 17.95 18.82
CA ARG A 1 3.09 17.14 19.01
C ARG A 1 3.22 16.31 17.76
N THR A 2 4.22 16.62 16.94
CA THR A 2 4.43 16.07 15.60
C THR A 2 5.23 14.77 15.74
N ASP A 3 4.54 13.65 15.72
CA ASP A 3 5.17 12.34 15.72
C ASP A 3 5.47 11.92 14.28
N VAL A 4 6.70 12.24 13.88
CA VAL A 4 7.37 11.78 12.67
C VAL A 4 7.73 10.32 12.90
N TYR A 5 6.91 9.40 12.40
CA TYR A 5 7.29 7.99 12.29
C TYR A 5 7.91 7.76 10.92
N GLU A 6 9.19 8.12 10.78
CA GLU A 6 10.07 7.53 9.78
C GLU A 6 10.56 6.18 10.30
N GLU A 7 9.82 5.10 10.01
CA GLU A 7 10.37 3.76 10.21
C GLU A 7 11.30 3.40 9.06
N HIS A 8 12.58 3.31 9.42
CA HIS A 8 13.70 2.98 8.57
C HIS A 8 13.56 1.57 7.97
N GLY A 9 13.05 1.49 6.75
CA GLY A 9 13.34 0.40 5.84
C GLY A 9 14.83 0.42 5.50
N THR A 10 15.63 -0.39 6.19
CA THR A 10 17.07 -0.53 5.97
C THR A 10 17.34 -1.11 4.59
N GLY A 11 17.69 -0.24 3.64
CA GLY A 11 18.22 -0.68 2.35
C GLY A 11 17.93 0.25 1.17
N ARG A 12 18.55 1.45 1.21
CA ARG A 12 18.64 2.46 0.14
C ARG A 12 17.43 3.41 0.03
N PRO A 13 17.65 4.74 0.02
CA PRO A 13 16.60 5.70 -0.34
C PRO A 13 16.36 5.59 -1.85
N SER A 14 15.60 4.58 -2.26
CA SER A 14 14.93 4.62 -3.56
C SER A 14 13.83 5.67 -3.42
N VAL A 15 13.87 6.70 -4.28
CA VAL A 15 12.90 7.81 -4.30
C VAL A 15 11.52 7.28 -4.72
N ILE A 16 10.87 6.54 -3.82
CA ILE A 16 9.47 6.15 -3.92
C ILE A 16 8.73 7.12 -2.99
N SER A 17 8.03 8.08 -3.59
CA SER A 17 7.26 9.07 -2.83
C SER A 17 6.09 8.41 -2.10
N ASP A 18 5.72 8.92 -0.92
CA ASP A 18 4.53 8.49 -0.19
C ASP A 18 3.24 8.59 -1.03
N ALA A 19 3.16 9.60 -1.91
CA ALA A 19 2.03 9.75 -2.81
C ALA A 19 1.92 8.59 -3.83
N LEU A 20 3.06 8.03 -4.24
CA LEU A 20 3.12 6.85 -5.11
C LEU A 20 2.71 5.59 -4.35
N LEU A 21 3.19 5.43 -3.12
CA LEU A 21 2.80 4.32 -2.24
C LEU A 21 1.30 4.31 -2.02
N ARG A 22 0.73 5.45 -1.62
CA ARG A 22 -0.71 5.58 -1.35
C ARG A 22 -1.56 5.28 -2.58
N ARG A 23 -1.19 5.80 -3.76
CA ARG A 23 -1.93 5.50 -5.01
C ARG A 23 -1.84 4.04 -5.41
N THR A 24 -0.69 3.41 -5.20
CA THR A 24 -0.48 1.98 -5.50
C THR A 24 -1.34 1.12 -4.57
N GLU A 25 -1.35 1.47 -3.28
CA GLU A 25 -2.18 0.84 -2.25
C GLU A 25 -3.67 0.97 -2.57
N GLU A 26 -4.15 2.19 -2.83
CA GLU A 26 -5.55 2.48 -3.19
C GLU A 26 -5.98 1.65 -4.42
N ALA A 27 -5.15 1.56 -5.46
CA ALA A 27 -5.45 0.79 -6.66
C ALA A 27 -5.58 -0.72 -6.36
N ILE A 28 -4.66 -1.28 -5.58
CA ILE A 28 -4.70 -2.69 -5.17
C ILE A 28 -5.91 -2.96 -4.27
N GLN A 29 -6.24 -2.06 -3.36
CA GLN A 29 -7.41 -2.19 -2.48
C GLN A 29 -8.72 -2.14 -3.28
N ALA A 30 -8.83 -1.25 -4.26
CA ALA A 30 -9.99 -1.15 -5.14
C ALA A 30 -10.18 -2.40 -6.00
N ASN A 31 -9.09 -2.98 -6.53
CA ASN A 31 -9.15 -4.24 -7.25
C ASN A 31 -7.92 -5.11 -6.98
N ARG A 32 -8.09 -6.06 -6.04
CA ARG A 32 -7.02 -6.99 -5.65
C ARG A 32 -6.59 -7.96 -6.75
N ARG A 33 -7.25 -7.99 -7.92
CA ARG A 33 -6.88 -8.84 -9.06
C ARG A 33 -6.04 -8.12 -10.11
N LEU A 34 -5.70 -6.84 -9.88
CA LEU A 34 -4.88 -6.08 -10.82
C LEU A 34 -3.53 -6.76 -11.10
N THR A 35 -3.04 -6.60 -12.32
CA THR A 35 -1.68 -7.01 -12.67
C THR A 35 -0.73 -5.81 -12.54
N LEU A 36 0.57 -6.05 -12.45
CA LEU A 36 1.57 -4.96 -12.47
C LEU A 36 1.45 -4.09 -13.72
N ARG A 37 1.06 -4.67 -14.86
CA ARG A 37 0.83 -3.93 -16.10
C ARG A 37 -0.37 -3.00 -16.02
N GLU A 38 -1.47 -3.45 -15.40
CA GLU A 38 -2.64 -2.59 -15.18
C GLU A 38 -2.32 -1.50 -14.15
N LEU A 39 -1.57 -1.81 -13.09
CA LEU A 39 -1.07 -0.80 -12.15
C LEU A 39 -0.20 0.24 -12.85
N HIS A 40 0.67 -0.17 -13.77
CA HIS A 40 1.50 0.74 -14.56
C HIS A 40 0.66 1.64 -15.49
N LYS A 41 -0.46 1.16 -16.03
CA LYS A 41 -1.39 2.01 -16.79
C LYS A 41 -2.04 3.07 -15.91
N ILE A 42 -2.38 2.73 -14.66
CA ILE A 42 -2.96 3.65 -13.68
C ILE A 42 -1.91 4.66 -13.19
N ILE A 43 -0.66 4.21 -13.06
CA ILE A 43 0.47 5.00 -12.54
C ILE A 43 1.63 4.98 -13.56
N PRO A 44 1.50 5.69 -14.69
CA PRO A 44 2.48 5.63 -15.79
C PRO A 44 3.78 6.37 -15.49
N ARG A 45 3.88 7.10 -14.37
CA ARG A 45 5.03 7.93 -14.01
C ARG A 45 6.24 7.14 -13.49
N VAL A 46 6.09 5.84 -13.29
CA VAL A 46 7.10 4.99 -12.64
C VAL A 46 7.38 3.76 -13.48
N SER A 47 8.61 3.26 -13.43
CA SER A 47 8.97 2.05 -14.16
C SER A 47 8.25 0.82 -13.58
N MET A 48 8.06 -0.22 -14.40
CA MET A 48 7.54 -1.52 -13.93
C MET A 48 8.36 -2.12 -12.77
N LYS A 49 9.69 -1.93 -12.78
CA LYS A 49 10.57 -2.39 -11.71
C LYS A 49 10.30 -1.65 -10.40
N THR A 50 10.18 -0.33 -10.47
CA THR A 50 9.85 0.51 -9.31
C THR A 50 8.47 0.15 -8.74
N LEU A 51 7.48 -0.12 -9.58
CA LEU A 51 6.17 -0.61 -9.13
C LEU A 51 6.27 -1.97 -8.46
N HIS A 52 7.06 -2.89 -9.00
CA HIS A 52 7.25 -4.20 -8.38
C HIS A 52 7.90 -4.07 -7.00
N GLU A 53 8.96 -3.27 -6.87
CA GLU A 53 9.62 -2.98 -5.58
C GLU A 53 8.66 -2.31 -4.60
N CYS A 54 7.92 -1.29 -5.05
CA CYS A 54 6.91 -0.59 -4.27
C CYS A 54 5.86 -1.57 -3.69
N VAL A 55 5.29 -2.44 -4.54
CA VAL A 55 4.24 -3.39 -4.12
C VAL A 55 4.80 -4.48 -3.21
N THR A 56 5.96 -5.04 -3.52
CA THR A 56 6.45 -6.27 -2.85
C THR A 56 7.38 -6.01 -1.68
N VAL A 57 8.24 -5.00 -1.78
CA VAL A 57 9.24 -4.63 -0.77
C VAL A 57 8.65 -3.62 0.19
N THR A 58 8.08 -2.53 -0.33
CA THR A 58 7.61 -1.43 0.52
C THR A 58 6.23 -1.70 1.12
N LEU A 59 5.23 -2.02 0.29
CA LEU A 59 3.87 -2.33 0.76
C LEU A 59 3.71 -3.78 1.24
N GLY A 60 4.71 -4.63 1.00
CA GLY A 60 4.71 -6.01 1.48
C GLY A 60 3.62 -6.89 0.85
N TYR A 61 3.05 -6.55 -0.31
CA TYR A 61 2.06 -7.39 -0.98
C TYR A 61 2.69 -8.57 -1.67
N ARG A 62 2.01 -9.72 -1.58
CA ARG A 62 2.33 -10.93 -2.32
C ARG A 62 1.16 -11.31 -3.22
N LYS A 63 1.46 -11.79 -4.43
CA LYS A 63 0.44 -12.37 -5.29
C LYS A 63 0.19 -13.82 -4.91
N LEU A 64 -1.04 -14.14 -4.52
CA LEU A 64 -1.53 -15.49 -4.27
C LEU A 64 -2.56 -15.85 -5.34
N CYS A 65 -2.19 -16.79 -6.22
CA CYS A 65 -2.92 -17.09 -7.45
C CYS A 65 -3.14 -15.81 -8.30
N ALA A 66 -4.38 -15.31 -8.35
CA ALA A 66 -4.75 -14.10 -9.07
C ALA A 66 -4.97 -12.87 -8.17
N ARG A 67 -4.79 -12.98 -6.84
CA ARG A 67 -5.10 -11.90 -5.88
C ARG A 67 -3.85 -11.39 -5.17
N TRP A 68 -3.78 -10.08 -4.96
CA TRP A 68 -2.83 -9.45 -4.06
C TRP A 68 -3.29 -9.63 -2.61
N VAL A 69 -2.37 -10.12 -1.78
CA VAL A 69 -2.56 -10.38 -0.36
C VAL A 69 -1.41 -9.71 0.40
N PRO A 70 -1.69 -8.85 1.39
CA PRO A 70 -0.63 -8.27 2.22
C PRO A 70 0.08 -9.41 2.98
N LYS A 71 1.42 -9.45 2.89
CA LYS A 71 2.23 -10.51 3.51
C LYS A 71 2.26 -10.38 5.02
N MET A 72 2.26 -9.15 5.53
CA MET A 72 2.12 -8.79 6.93
C MET A 72 1.43 -7.44 6.97
N LEU A 73 0.34 -7.32 7.73
CA LEU A 73 -0.26 -6.01 8.01
C LEU A 73 0.76 -5.24 8.85
N THR A 74 1.46 -4.28 8.26
CA THR A 74 2.19 -3.27 9.02
C THR A 74 1.20 -2.65 10.00
N GLU A 75 1.60 -2.42 11.26
CA GLU A 75 0.69 -2.00 12.34
C GLU A 75 -0.12 -0.73 11.99
N GLU A 76 0.38 0.09 11.07
CA GLU A 76 -0.31 1.25 10.49
C GLU A 76 -1.54 0.87 9.64
N GLN A 77 -1.48 -0.22 8.87
CA GLN A 77 -2.63 -0.74 8.11
C GLN A 77 -3.69 -1.37 9.02
N LYS A 78 -3.30 -1.87 10.21
CA LYS A 78 -4.25 -2.33 11.23
C LYS A 78 -4.98 -1.15 11.86
N LYS A 79 -4.25 -0.11 12.28
CA LYS A 79 -4.84 1.11 12.86
C LYS A 79 -5.84 1.80 11.93
N GLU A 80 -5.58 1.84 10.62
CA GLU A 80 -6.57 2.39 9.68
C GLU A 80 -7.82 1.50 9.55
N LYS A 81 -7.67 0.17 9.57
CA LYS A 81 -8.83 -0.74 9.56
C LYS A 81 -9.64 -0.71 10.85
N ASP A 82 -8.98 -0.61 12.00
CA ASP A 82 -9.64 -0.44 13.29
C ASP A 82 -10.31 0.94 13.40
N GLY A 83 -9.73 1.98 12.81
CA GLY A 83 -10.30 3.33 12.70
C GLY A 83 -11.56 3.39 11.81
N ILE A 84 -11.59 2.65 10.71
CA ILE A 84 -12.77 2.55 9.84
C ILE A 84 -13.90 1.80 10.56
N LEU A 85 -13.58 0.71 11.27
CA LEU A 85 -14.57 -0.06 12.03
C LEU A 85 -15.18 0.76 13.18
N THR A 86 -14.38 1.58 13.87
CA THR A 86 -14.83 2.46 14.97
C THR A 86 -15.61 3.69 14.51
N ARG A 87 -15.40 4.20 13.28
CA ARG A 87 -16.21 5.30 12.73
C ARG A 87 -17.61 4.87 12.29
N LEU A 88 -17.75 3.62 11.85
CA LEU A 88 -19.05 3.07 11.46
C LEU A 88 -19.95 2.76 12.67
N THR A 89 -19.38 2.45 13.84
CA THR A 89 -20.15 2.20 15.06
C THR A 89 -20.69 3.47 15.73
N HIS A 90 -20.07 4.63 15.50
CA HIS A 90 -20.50 5.90 16.10
C HIS A 90 -21.45 6.75 15.22
N THR A 91 -21.71 6.32 13.97
CA THR A 91 -22.69 6.98 13.07
C THR A 91 -24.03 6.22 13.03
N LEU A 92 -24.13 5.10 13.75
CA LEU A 92 -25.32 4.25 13.87
C LEU A 92 -25.95 4.28 15.28
N CYS A 93 -25.61 5.29 16.10
CA CYS A 93 -26.31 5.62 17.33
C CYS A 93 -27.00 6.98 17.17
#